data_AF-A0A7K0HRF1-F1
#
_entry.id   AF-A0A7K0HRF1-F1
#
_cell.length_a   1.000
_cell.length_b   1.000
_cell.length_c   1.000
_cell.angle_alpha   90.00
_cell.angle_beta   90.00
_cell.angle_gamma   90.00
#
_symmetry.space_group_name_H-M   'P 1'
#
loop_
_entity.id
_entity.type
_entity.pdbx_description
1 polymer ?
#
loop_
_entity_poly.entity_id
_entity_poly.type
_entity_poly.pdbx_seq_one_letter_code
_entity_poly.pdbx_strand_id
1 'polypeptide(L)'
;IIYCLSRKKVEEFADILKANGIKALPYHAGMDSQQRSSNQDAFLMEKADVIVATIAFGMGIDKPDVRYVIHYDIPKSLEGYYQETGRAGRDGGEGQCIAFYAYKDLQKLEKFMQGKPVAEQEIGKQLLLETAAYAETSVCRRKVLLHYFGEEYLEENCGNCDNCLNPKKKVEAKELLSAVLEVVGTLKEKFKAEYIVNMLVGNETSEIQSYKHNELEIFGSGSDEEEKTWNAVIRQALIAGYLAKDIENYGLLKITEKGKEFIKKPVSFKITEDNEFDEEEEEVPVRGGAACAVDPALFSMMKDLRKKLSKRLEVPPFVIFQDPSLEAMATTYPVTLEELQNIPGVGAGKAKRYGKEFIELIKRHVEENEIERPEDLRVRTVANKSKLKVSIIQRIDRKVALDEIAMTNGLEFNELLDEIEAIVYSGTRINIDYFLNDVMDEDHIDDIYEYFKDSETDDLEDAIEELGGDYTEEEIRLVRIKFLSEMAN
;
A
#
# COMPACT_ATOMS: atom_id res chain seq x y z
N ILE A 1 4.10 15.24 16.60
CA ILE A 1 3.12 14.27 16.04
C ILE A 1 3.72 12.88 16.20
N ILE A 2 2.94 11.91 16.68
CA ILE A 2 3.36 10.51 16.79
C ILE A 2 2.41 9.65 15.96
N TYR A 3 2.91 8.98 14.93
CA TYR A 3 2.14 8.10 14.07
C TYR A 3 2.20 6.65 14.55
N CYS A 4 1.03 6.02 14.64
CA CYS A 4 0.85 4.61 14.98
C CYS A 4 -0.07 3.93 13.95
N LEU A 5 0.06 2.60 13.80
CA LEU A 5 -0.68 1.83 12.80
C LEU A 5 -2.16 1.57 13.15
N SER A 6 -2.53 1.50 14.43
CA SER A 6 -3.91 1.15 14.84
C SER A 6 -4.53 2.19 15.78
N ARG A 7 -5.87 2.30 15.73
CA ARG A 7 -6.64 3.19 16.63
C ARG A 7 -6.38 2.90 18.10
N LYS A 8 -6.40 1.61 18.46
CA LYS A 8 -6.12 1.15 19.82
C LYS A 8 -4.76 1.62 20.33
N LYS A 9 -3.71 1.51 19.50
CA LYS A 9 -2.37 1.97 19.88
C LYS A 9 -2.32 3.48 20.06
N VAL A 10 -3.05 4.23 19.23
CA VAL A 10 -3.16 5.69 19.36
C VAL A 10 -3.75 6.09 20.72
N GLU A 11 -4.87 5.47 21.12
CA GLU A 11 -5.51 5.74 22.41
C GLU A 11 -4.61 5.33 23.59
N GLU A 12 -4.09 4.10 23.58
CA GLU A 12 -3.19 3.58 24.63
C GLU A 12 -1.94 4.45 24.80
N PHE A 13 -1.31 4.85 23.70
CA PHE A 13 -0.08 5.64 23.75
C PHE A 13 -0.35 7.08 24.20
N ALA A 14 -1.48 7.67 23.79
CA ALA A 14 -1.91 8.97 24.31
C ALA A 14 -2.17 8.91 25.83
N ASP A 15 -2.78 7.84 26.33
CA ASP A 15 -3.00 7.62 27.77
C ASP A 15 -1.69 7.44 28.54
N ILE A 16 -0.73 6.69 28.00
CA ILE A 16 0.61 6.54 28.59
C ILE A 16 1.30 7.90 28.69
N LEU A 17 1.27 8.71 27.64
CA LEU A 17 1.88 10.04 27.64
C LEU A 17 1.19 10.96 28.67
N LYS A 18 -0.14 10.97 28.72
CA LYS A 18 -0.93 11.71 29.71
C LYS A 18 -0.59 11.29 31.15
N ALA A 19 -0.47 9.99 31.41
CA ALA A 19 -0.09 9.46 32.72
C ALA A 19 1.31 9.91 33.16
N ASN A 20 2.20 10.21 32.21
CA ASN A 20 3.53 10.74 32.44
C ASN A 20 3.60 12.28 32.40
N GLY A 21 2.45 12.97 32.45
CA GLY A 21 2.37 14.43 32.52
C GLY A 21 2.58 15.15 31.18
N ILE A 22 2.57 14.43 30.06
CA ILE A 22 2.66 15.01 28.71
C ILE A 22 1.24 15.29 28.21
N LYS A 23 0.98 16.50 27.71
CA LYS A 23 -0.34 16.87 27.16
C LYS A 23 -0.51 16.23 25.77
N ALA A 24 -0.88 14.96 25.77
CA ALA A 24 -1.10 14.19 24.56
C ALA A 24 -2.59 13.98 24.27
N LEU A 25 -2.98 14.10 23.00
CA LEU A 25 -4.33 13.79 22.54
C LEU A 25 -4.31 12.75 21.41
N PRO A 26 -5.26 11.81 21.42
CA PRO A 26 -5.44 10.85 20.33
C PRO A 26 -6.13 11.49 19.13
N TYR A 27 -5.84 11.00 17.92
CA TYR A 27 -6.56 11.35 16.70
C TYR A 27 -6.62 10.17 15.73
N HIS A 28 -7.82 9.69 15.42
CA HIS A 28 -8.01 8.68 14.38
C HIS A 28 -9.43 8.70 13.79
N ALA A 29 -9.62 7.99 12.67
CA ALA A 29 -10.88 8.00 11.92
C ALA A 29 -12.09 7.45 12.71
N GLY A 30 -11.88 6.56 13.68
CA GLY A 30 -12.95 6.02 14.53
C GLY A 30 -13.47 6.95 15.64
N MET A 31 -12.86 8.13 15.84
CA MET A 31 -13.34 9.09 16.84
C MET A 31 -14.54 9.89 16.30
N ASP A 32 -15.42 10.32 17.21
CA ASP A 32 -16.51 11.24 16.87
C ASP A 32 -15.97 12.54 16.23
N SER A 33 -16.71 13.06 15.26
CA SER A 33 -16.31 14.25 14.49
C SER A 33 -16.05 15.47 15.38
N GLN A 34 -16.89 15.68 16.41
CA GLN A 34 -16.73 16.80 17.34
C GLN A 34 -15.45 16.64 18.17
N GLN A 35 -15.18 15.43 18.65
CA GLN A 35 -13.97 15.14 19.42
C GLN A 35 -12.71 15.27 18.57
N ARG A 36 -12.72 14.82 17.32
CA ARG A 36 -11.61 15.01 16.37
C ARG A 36 -11.30 16.48 16.14
N SER A 37 -12.32 17.29 15.87
CA SER A 37 -12.16 18.74 15.67
C SER A 37 -11.59 19.39 16.94
N SER A 38 -12.14 19.05 18.11
CA SER A 38 -11.67 19.57 19.39
C SER A 38 -10.20 19.23 19.65
N ASN A 39 -9.77 18.00 19.37
CA ASN A 39 -8.38 17.58 19.57
C ASN A 39 -7.43 18.24 18.57
N GLN A 40 -7.86 18.38 17.31
CA GLN A 40 -7.11 19.11 16.30
C GLN A 40 -6.93 20.58 16.71
N ASP A 41 -8.01 21.26 17.11
CA ASP A 41 -7.96 22.65 17.55
C ASP A 41 -7.09 22.82 18.80
N ALA A 42 -7.16 21.88 19.74
CA ALA A 42 -6.31 21.89 20.92
C ALA A 42 -4.81 21.77 20.55
N PHE A 43 -4.47 20.96 19.56
CA PHE A 43 -3.09 20.86 19.06
C PHE A 43 -2.65 22.14 18.30
N LEU A 44 -3.53 22.69 17.46
CA LEU A 44 -3.25 23.93 16.71
C LEU A 44 -3.06 25.13 17.65
N MET A 45 -3.88 25.23 18.71
CA MET A 45 -3.84 26.29 19.71
C MET A 45 -2.86 26.02 20.87
N GLU A 46 -1.97 25.03 20.74
CA GLU A 46 -0.93 24.70 21.74
C GLU A 46 -1.49 24.35 23.14
N LYS A 47 -2.74 23.89 23.21
CA LYS A 47 -3.34 23.32 24.42
C LYS A 47 -2.88 21.88 24.64
N ALA A 48 -2.54 21.17 23.56
CA ALA A 48 -1.89 19.88 23.57
C ALA A 48 -0.50 19.98 22.92
N ASP A 49 0.51 19.41 23.56
CA ASP A 49 1.89 19.42 23.10
C ASP A 49 2.14 18.30 22.07
N VAL A 50 1.42 17.18 22.22
CA VAL A 50 1.56 15.99 21.40
C VAL A 50 0.21 15.56 20.86
N ILE A 51 0.19 15.20 19.59
CA ILE A 51 -0.92 14.46 18.98
C ILE A 51 -0.40 13.08 18.58
N VAL A 52 -1.04 12.05 19.10
CA VAL A 52 -0.83 10.65 18.71
C VAL A 52 -1.90 10.31 17.71
N ALA A 53 -1.54 9.77 16.55
CA ALA A 53 -2.50 9.63 15.47
C ALA A 53 -2.23 8.46 14.54
N THR A 54 -3.28 8.02 13.84
CA THR A 54 -3.11 7.23 12.61
C THR A 54 -2.89 8.15 11.42
N ILE A 55 -2.68 7.57 10.23
CA ILE A 55 -2.55 8.30 8.95
C ILE A 55 -3.75 9.23 8.63
N ALA A 56 -4.87 9.06 9.34
CA ALA A 56 -6.02 9.96 9.25
C ALA A 56 -5.69 11.41 9.65
N PHE A 57 -4.67 11.61 10.47
CA PHE A 57 -4.16 12.94 10.83
C PHE A 57 -3.17 13.41 9.77
N GLY A 58 -3.70 13.97 8.67
CA GLY A 58 -2.84 14.36 7.57
C GLY A 58 -3.36 15.45 6.64
N MET A 59 -4.45 15.19 5.93
CA MET A 59 -4.95 16.16 4.95
C MET A 59 -5.54 17.39 5.65
N GLY A 60 -5.05 18.59 5.32
CA GLY A 60 -5.62 19.86 5.79
C GLY A 60 -5.09 20.42 7.10
N ILE A 61 -4.08 19.79 7.73
CA ILE A 61 -3.43 20.33 8.93
C ILE A 61 -2.17 21.09 8.54
N ASP A 62 -2.17 22.39 8.82
CA ASP A 62 -1.07 23.31 8.53
C ASP A 62 -0.64 24.05 9.81
N LYS A 63 0.04 23.31 10.70
CA LYS A 63 0.77 23.90 11.84
C LYS A 63 2.23 24.08 11.43
N PRO A 64 2.75 25.31 11.29
CA PRO A 64 4.06 25.53 10.71
C PRO A 64 5.23 25.10 11.62
N ASP A 65 5.01 25.08 12.93
CA ASP A 65 6.01 24.96 13.97
C ASP A 65 6.08 23.57 14.62
N VAL A 66 5.69 22.52 13.89
CA VAL A 66 5.84 21.14 14.37
C VAL A 66 7.33 20.78 14.45
N ARG A 67 7.81 20.48 15.67
CA ARG A 67 9.24 20.16 15.92
C ARG A 67 9.59 18.69 15.78
N TYR A 68 8.65 17.79 16.09
CA TYR A 68 8.88 16.35 16.03
C TYR A 68 7.77 15.66 15.27
N VAL A 69 8.15 14.84 14.30
CA VAL A 69 7.31 13.80 13.71
C VAL A 69 7.96 12.46 14.03
N ILE A 70 7.25 11.63 14.78
CA ILE A 70 7.72 10.34 15.24
C ILE A 70 6.84 9.26 14.62
N HIS A 71 7.42 8.33 13.90
CA HIS A 71 6.76 7.11 13.47
C HIS A 71 7.08 6.02 14.50
N TYR A 72 6.11 5.68 15.34
CA TYR A 72 6.25 4.57 16.28
C TYR A 72 6.22 3.22 15.57
N ASP A 73 5.40 3.14 14.53
CA ASP A 73 5.35 2.03 13.61
C ASP A 73 5.79 2.53 12.22
N ILE A 74 6.56 1.71 11.49
CA ILE A 74 7.02 2.08 10.14
C ILE A 74 5.82 2.24 9.18
N PRO A 75 5.79 3.28 8.32
CA PRO A 75 4.71 3.46 7.37
C PRO A 75 4.72 2.39 6.28
N LYS A 76 3.61 2.28 5.55
CA LYS A 76 3.43 1.30 4.45
C LYS A 76 4.19 1.65 3.16
N SER A 77 4.65 2.88 3.02
CA SER A 77 5.35 3.37 1.83
C SER A 77 6.19 4.61 2.13
N LEU A 78 7.17 4.89 1.28
CA LEU A 78 8.02 6.08 1.40
C LEU A 78 7.30 7.38 1.05
N GLU A 79 6.28 7.34 0.20
CA GLU A 79 5.43 8.50 -0.07
C GLU A 79 4.63 8.91 1.15
N GLY A 80 4.06 7.93 1.87
CA GLY A 80 3.41 8.18 3.15
C GLY A 80 4.40 8.78 4.15
N TYR A 81 5.56 8.15 4.31
CA TYR A 81 6.62 8.64 5.19
C TYR A 81 7.02 10.09 4.86
N TYR A 82 7.27 10.39 3.59
CA TYR A 82 7.69 11.71 3.13
C TYR A 82 6.62 12.78 3.38
N GLN A 83 5.35 12.46 3.09
CA GLN A 83 4.23 13.37 3.33
C GLN A 83 4.01 13.65 4.82
N GLU A 84 4.15 12.62 5.66
CA GLU A 84 3.94 12.68 7.10
C GLU A 84 5.08 13.45 7.80
N THR A 85 6.33 13.11 7.46
CA THR A 85 7.52 13.80 7.99
C THR A 85 7.64 15.24 7.48
N GLY A 86 7.16 15.54 6.27
CA GLY A 86 7.08 16.90 5.69
C GLY A 86 6.14 17.87 6.43
N ARG A 87 5.57 17.45 7.56
CA ARG A 87 4.85 18.31 8.51
C ARG A 87 5.79 19.00 9.49
N ALA A 88 6.95 18.42 9.77
CA ALA A 88 7.93 19.01 10.66
C ALA A 88 8.59 20.23 10.00
N GLY A 89 8.84 21.30 10.77
CA GLY A 89 9.73 22.39 10.33
C GLY A 89 9.24 23.24 9.16
N ARG A 90 7.93 23.39 8.95
CA ARG A 90 7.37 24.20 7.84
C ARG A 90 7.64 25.70 7.98
N ASP A 91 7.88 26.18 9.18
CA ASP A 91 8.38 27.52 9.50
C ASP A 91 9.86 27.73 9.11
N GLY A 92 10.55 26.71 8.58
CA GLY A 92 11.97 26.73 8.27
C GLY A 92 12.88 26.53 9.50
N GLY A 93 12.29 26.35 10.68
CA GLY A 93 13.01 25.95 11.89
C GLY A 93 13.35 24.46 11.90
N GLU A 94 14.13 24.03 12.88
CA GLU A 94 14.51 22.61 13.00
C GLU A 94 13.28 21.72 13.21
N GLY A 95 13.17 20.67 12.39
CA GLY A 95 12.18 19.62 12.52
C GLY A 95 12.89 18.26 12.53
N GLN A 96 12.64 17.47 13.57
CA GLN A 96 13.21 16.13 13.71
C GLN A 96 12.19 15.06 13.33
N CYS A 97 12.61 14.16 12.44
CA CYS A 97 11.83 13.05 11.96
C CYS A 97 12.45 11.76 12.48
N ILE A 98 11.76 11.06 13.37
CA ILE A 98 12.26 9.86 14.05
C ILE A 98 11.38 8.69 13.63
N ALA A 99 11.97 7.61 13.13
CA ALA A 99 11.26 6.38 12.84
C ALA A 99 11.79 5.26 13.72
N PHE A 100 10.90 4.64 14.49
CA PHE A 100 11.14 3.35 15.10
C PHE A 100 10.89 2.27 14.05
N TYR A 101 11.79 1.30 14.00
CA TYR A 101 11.78 0.26 12.97
C TYR A 101 12.00 -1.10 13.60
N ALA A 102 11.09 -2.02 13.31
CA ALA A 102 11.27 -3.44 13.54
C ALA A 102 10.72 -4.21 12.33
N TYR A 103 11.44 -5.22 11.86
CA TYR A 103 11.02 -5.99 10.67
C TYR A 103 9.64 -6.66 10.85
N LYS A 104 9.27 -7.02 12.09
CA LYS A 104 7.95 -7.56 12.45
C LYS A 104 6.78 -6.63 12.09
N ASP A 105 7.02 -5.31 12.05
CA ASP A 105 5.97 -4.34 11.68
C ASP A 105 5.65 -4.43 10.18
N LEU A 106 6.66 -4.69 9.34
CA LEU A 106 6.48 -4.94 7.92
C LEU A 106 5.74 -6.26 7.67
N GLN A 107 6.06 -7.32 8.41
CA GLN A 107 5.33 -8.59 8.32
C GLN A 107 3.84 -8.43 8.67
N LYS A 108 3.54 -7.58 9.66
CA LYS A 108 2.16 -7.24 10.03
C LYS A 108 1.45 -6.50 8.89
N LEU A 109 2.12 -5.55 8.25
CA LEU A 109 1.60 -4.82 7.08
C LEU A 109 1.39 -5.76 5.87
N GLU A 110 2.30 -6.70 5.63
CA GLU A 110 2.16 -7.69 4.56
C GLU A 110 0.95 -8.59 4.78
N LYS A 111 0.70 -9.01 6.03
CA LYS A 111 -0.52 -9.75 6.40
C LYS A 111 -1.81 -8.96 6.10
N PHE A 112 -1.81 -7.63 6.25
CA PHE A 112 -2.96 -6.79 5.90
C PHE A 112 -3.24 -6.71 4.39
N MET A 113 -2.33 -7.21 3.55
CA MET A 113 -2.56 -7.33 2.12
C MET A 113 -3.20 -8.66 1.73
N GLN A 114 -3.17 -9.67 2.61
CA GLN A 114 -3.81 -10.95 2.35
C GLN A 114 -5.32 -10.77 2.16
N GLY A 115 -5.86 -11.34 1.08
CA GLY A 115 -7.27 -11.22 0.70
C GLY A 115 -7.57 -10.07 -0.26
N LYS A 116 -6.60 -9.19 -0.55
CA LYS A 116 -6.74 -8.18 -1.62
C LYS A 116 -6.53 -8.77 -3.02
N PRO A 117 -6.94 -8.10 -4.10
CA PRO A 117 -6.58 -8.51 -5.46
C PRO A 117 -5.07 -8.68 -5.63
N VAL A 118 -4.64 -9.65 -6.45
CA VAL A 118 -3.21 -10.00 -6.63
C VAL A 118 -2.38 -8.77 -7.02
N ALA A 119 -2.86 -7.96 -7.94
CA ALA A 119 -2.18 -6.73 -8.36
C ALA A 119 -1.94 -5.75 -7.21
N GLU A 120 -2.90 -5.61 -6.28
CA GLU A 120 -2.74 -4.76 -5.09
C GLU A 120 -1.72 -5.35 -4.10
N GLN A 121 -1.69 -6.67 -3.96
CA GLN A 121 -0.72 -7.35 -3.10
C GLN A 121 0.71 -7.16 -3.63
N GLU A 122 0.90 -7.28 -4.95
CA GLU A 122 2.21 -7.10 -5.57
C GLU A 122 2.73 -5.67 -5.41
N ILE A 123 1.89 -4.67 -5.70
CA ILE A 123 2.24 -3.25 -5.50
C ILE A 123 2.57 -2.99 -4.03
N GLY A 124 1.70 -3.42 -3.12
CA GLY A 124 1.91 -3.18 -1.69
C GLY A 124 3.16 -3.87 -1.16
N LYS A 125 3.48 -5.08 -1.64
CA LYS A 125 4.73 -5.78 -1.29
C LYS A 125 5.94 -4.99 -1.75
N GLN A 126 5.89 -4.43 -2.96
CA GLN A 126 6.97 -3.58 -3.47
C GLN A 126 7.17 -2.32 -2.59
N LEU A 127 6.09 -1.64 -2.20
CA LEU A 127 6.18 -0.46 -1.34
C LEU A 127 6.75 -0.78 0.05
N LEU A 128 6.41 -1.94 0.61
CA LEU A 128 6.97 -2.41 1.89
C LEU A 128 8.46 -2.71 1.77
N LEU A 129 8.89 -3.36 0.69
CA LEU A 129 10.31 -3.63 0.40
C LEU A 129 11.11 -2.33 0.25
N GLU A 130 10.54 -1.32 -0.42
CA GLU A 130 11.15 0.01 -0.56
C GLU A 130 11.24 0.75 0.78
N THR A 131 10.28 0.53 1.67
CA THR A 131 10.32 1.11 3.03
C THR A 131 11.36 0.40 3.91
N ALA A 132 11.43 -0.93 3.85
CA ALA A 132 12.45 -1.72 4.54
C ALA A 132 13.86 -1.28 4.11
N ALA A 133 14.07 -1.24 2.79
CA ALA A 133 15.25 -0.72 2.13
C ALA A 133 15.71 0.63 2.67
N TYR A 134 14.77 1.58 2.83
CA TYR A 134 15.08 2.89 3.36
C TYR A 134 15.43 2.86 4.85
N ALA A 135 14.79 2.03 5.66
CA ALA A 135 15.08 1.91 7.09
C ALA A 135 16.45 1.25 7.34
N GLU A 136 16.75 0.20 6.57
CA GLU A 136 17.95 -0.63 6.72
C GLU A 136 19.20 0.02 6.13
N THR A 137 19.08 0.87 5.11
CA THR A 137 20.28 1.40 4.45
C THR A 137 21.17 2.24 5.36
N SER A 138 22.48 2.15 5.16
CA SER A 138 23.50 3.03 5.77
C SER A 138 23.83 4.25 4.91
N VAL A 139 23.17 4.42 3.76
CA VAL A 139 23.35 5.57 2.86
C VAL A 139 22.62 6.79 3.43
N CYS A 140 23.09 8.00 3.13
CA CYS A 140 22.42 9.25 3.49
C CYS A 140 20.90 9.20 3.23
N ARG A 141 20.09 9.32 4.29
CA ARG A 141 18.62 9.23 4.24
C ARG A 141 18.02 10.19 3.20
N ARG A 142 18.48 11.45 3.20
CA ARG A 142 18.05 12.47 2.23
C ARG A 142 18.33 12.06 0.80
N LYS A 143 19.51 11.49 0.54
CA LYS A 143 19.91 11.06 -0.81
C LYS A 143 19.01 9.94 -1.31
N VAL A 144 18.68 8.99 -0.44
CA VAL A 144 17.76 7.89 -0.76
C VAL A 144 16.35 8.42 -1.04
N LEU A 145 15.82 9.29 -0.18
CA LEU A 145 14.49 9.90 -0.39
C LEU A 145 14.41 10.70 -1.68
N LEU A 146 15.39 11.57 -1.96
CA LEU A 146 15.37 12.37 -3.20
C LEU A 146 15.46 11.47 -4.44
N HIS A 147 16.38 10.48 -4.42
CA HIS A 147 16.50 9.52 -5.51
C HIS A 147 15.21 8.74 -5.75
N TYR A 148 14.50 8.37 -4.69
CA TYR A 148 13.20 7.69 -4.77
C TYR A 148 12.17 8.49 -5.57
N PHE A 149 12.15 9.82 -5.40
CA PHE A 149 11.25 10.73 -6.13
C PHE A 149 11.82 11.22 -7.47
N GLY A 150 12.92 10.62 -7.94
CA GLY A 150 13.54 10.99 -9.22
C GLY A 150 14.39 12.27 -9.16
N GLU A 151 14.73 12.74 -7.97
CA GLU A 151 15.62 13.90 -7.78
C GLU A 151 17.06 13.48 -7.53
N GLU A 152 18.00 14.19 -8.17
CA GLU A 152 19.43 13.97 -7.95
C GLU A 152 19.98 14.83 -6.82
N TYR A 153 20.62 14.19 -5.84
CA TYR A 153 21.35 14.88 -4.77
C TYR A 153 22.86 14.77 -5.01
N LEU A 154 23.44 15.86 -5.53
CA LEU A 154 24.83 15.92 -5.99
C LEU A 154 25.86 15.96 -4.87
N GLU A 155 25.46 16.42 -3.69
CA GLU A 155 26.34 16.46 -2.51
C GLU A 155 26.69 15.04 -2.04
N GLU A 156 27.84 14.91 -1.37
CA GLU A 156 28.28 13.61 -0.84
C GLU A 156 27.31 13.08 0.21
N ASN A 157 26.87 13.94 1.13
CA ASN A 157 25.96 13.60 2.22
C ASN A 157 25.18 14.84 2.69
N CYS A 158 24.17 14.67 3.55
CA CYS A 158 23.32 15.79 4.00
C CYS A 158 23.78 16.46 5.31
N GLY A 159 24.80 15.91 5.99
CA GLY A 159 25.31 16.42 7.26
C GLY A 159 24.36 16.36 8.46
N ASN A 160 23.12 15.87 8.30
CA ASN A 160 22.09 16.00 9.35
C ASN A 160 21.21 14.75 9.61
N CYS A 161 21.38 13.67 8.84
CA CYS A 161 20.68 12.40 9.14
C CYS A 161 21.56 11.48 9.97
N ASP A 162 20.94 10.55 10.70
CA ASP A 162 21.56 9.51 11.51
C ASP A 162 22.72 8.80 10.81
N ASN A 163 22.55 8.40 9.55
CA ASN A 163 23.59 7.74 8.75
C ASN A 163 24.79 8.65 8.42
N CYS A 164 24.56 9.96 8.26
CA CYS A 164 25.64 10.92 8.00
C CYS A 164 26.37 11.33 9.28
N LEU A 165 25.65 11.36 10.41
CA LEU A 165 26.19 11.66 11.72
C LEU A 165 26.97 10.47 12.30
N ASN A 166 26.61 9.24 11.91
CA ASN A 166 27.26 8.00 12.32
C ASN A 166 27.66 7.16 11.08
N PRO A 167 28.62 7.62 10.26
CA PRO A 167 28.94 6.98 9.00
C PRO A 167 29.58 5.60 9.21
N LYS A 168 29.04 4.58 8.53
CA LYS A 168 29.65 3.25 8.48
C LYS A 168 30.91 3.23 7.63
N LYS A 169 31.76 2.23 7.88
CA LYS A 169 32.95 1.97 7.07
C LYS A 169 32.53 1.61 5.65
N LYS A 170 33.14 2.30 4.68
CA LYS A 170 32.99 1.99 3.25
C LYS A 170 33.95 0.85 2.87
N VAL A 171 33.43 -0.20 2.23
CA VAL A 171 34.18 -1.36 1.72
C VAL A 171 34.24 -1.28 0.19
N GLU A 172 35.36 -1.70 -0.40
CA GLU A 172 35.51 -1.75 -1.86
C GLU A 172 34.62 -2.85 -2.44
N ALA A 173 33.79 -2.49 -3.41
CA ALA A 173 32.80 -3.36 -4.05
C ALA A 173 32.83 -3.24 -5.58
N LYS A 174 33.94 -2.74 -6.15
CA LYS A 174 34.14 -2.68 -7.61
C LYS A 174 33.86 -4.02 -8.30
N GLU A 175 34.37 -5.13 -7.76
CA GLU A 175 34.16 -6.47 -8.36
C GLU A 175 32.69 -6.92 -8.25
N LEU A 176 32.02 -6.61 -7.13
CA LEU A 176 30.59 -6.89 -6.96
C LEU A 176 29.74 -6.10 -7.95
N LEU A 177 30.05 -4.81 -8.16
CA LEU A 177 29.36 -4.00 -9.16
C LEU A 177 29.58 -4.54 -10.58
N SER A 178 30.79 -4.98 -10.91
CA SER A 178 31.08 -5.63 -12.20
C SER A 178 30.19 -6.86 -12.40
N ALA A 179 30.09 -7.74 -11.39
CA ALA A 179 29.25 -8.94 -11.45
C ALA A 179 27.76 -8.60 -11.65
N VAL A 180 27.25 -7.61 -10.90
CA VAL A 180 25.86 -7.13 -11.08
C VAL A 180 25.62 -6.63 -12.50
N LEU A 181 26.50 -5.79 -13.03
CA LEU A 181 26.36 -5.23 -14.37
C LEU A 181 26.48 -6.31 -15.46
N GLU A 182 27.35 -7.30 -15.27
CA GLU A 182 27.50 -8.44 -16.17
C GLU A 182 26.23 -9.29 -16.22
N VAL A 183 25.63 -9.62 -15.06
CA VAL A 183 24.37 -10.37 -15.00
C VAL A 183 23.24 -9.59 -15.64
N VAL A 184 23.08 -8.30 -15.32
CA VAL A 184 22.04 -7.43 -15.92
C VAL A 184 22.20 -7.36 -17.45
N GLY A 185 23.44 -7.20 -17.94
CA GLY A 185 23.73 -7.13 -19.37
C GLY A 185 23.49 -8.45 -20.09
N THR A 186 23.91 -9.57 -19.50
CA THR A 186 23.71 -10.92 -20.05
C THR A 186 22.23 -11.27 -20.17
N LEU A 187 21.44 -10.87 -19.16
CA LEU A 187 19.99 -11.05 -19.14
C LEU A 187 19.23 -9.99 -19.96
N LYS A 188 19.95 -9.17 -20.75
CA LYS A 188 19.41 -8.17 -21.68
C LYS A 188 18.51 -7.14 -21.00
N GLU A 189 18.79 -6.83 -19.73
CA GLU A 189 18.08 -5.81 -18.96
C GLU A 189 16.56 -6.04 -18.86
N LYS A 190 16.15 -7.32 -18.76
CA LYS A 190 14.74 -7.74 -18.74
C LYS A 190 14.21 -8.15 -17.36
N PHE A 191 15.01 -7.99 -16.31
CA PHE A 191 14.68 -8.54 -14.99
C PHE A 191 14.86 -7.51 -13.87
N LYS A 192 14.12 -7.71 -12.77
CA LYS A 192 14.14 -6.89 -11.56
C LYS A 192 15.28 -7.31 -10.62
N ALA A 193 15.58 -6.47 -9.63
CA ALA A 193 16.65 -6.69 -8.67
C ALA A 193 16.61 -8.08 -8.00
N GLU A 194 15.44 -8.53 -7.54
CA GLU A 194 15.27 -9.85 -6.90
C GLU A 194 15.74 -11.00 -7.80
N TYR A 195 15.43 -10.94 -9.09
CA TYR A 195 15.88 -11.95 -10.05
C TYR A 195 17.40 -11.91 -10.25
N ILE A 196 17.98 -10.71 -10.34
CA ILE A 196 19.43 -10.53 -10.48
C ILE A 196 20.16 -11.08 -9.25
N VAL A 197 19.65 -10.82 -8.05
CA VAL A 197 20.19 -11.35 -6.80
C VAL A 197 20.11 -12.88 -6.78
N ASN A 198 18.96 -13.47 -7.12
CA ASN A 198 18.81 -14.93 -7.19
C ASN A 198 19.78 -15.57 -8.21
N MET A 199 20.02 -14.91 -9.34
CA MET A 199 21.01 -15.35 -10.33
C MET A 199 22.44 -15.32 -9.78
N LEU A 200 22.81 -14.28 -9.02
CA LEU A 200 24.14 -14.13 -8.42
C LEU A 200 24.38 -15.14 -7.30
N VAL A 201 23.41 -15.30 -6.39
CA VAL A 201 23.50 -16.23 -5.27
C VAL A 201 23.40 -17.70 -5.73
N GLY A 202 22.71 -17.96 -6.86
CA GLY A 202 22.49 -19.30 -7.37
C GLY A 202 21.20 -19.95 -6.83
N ASN A 203 20.20 -19.15 -6.48
CA ASN A 203 18.90 -19.62 -6.02
C ASN A 203 18.04 -20.02 -7.23
N GLU A 204 17.65 -21.29 -7.32
CA GLU A 204 16.78 -21.78 -8.39
C GLU A 204 15.31 -21.46 -8.09
N THR A 205 14.80 -20.39 -8.70
CA THR A 205 13.36 -20.10 -8.71
C THR A 205 12.68 -20.79 -9.89
N SER A 206 11.36 -20.94 -9.84
CA SER A 206 10.56 -21.49 -10.95
C SER A 206 10.75 -20.72 -12.25
N GLU A 207 10.92 -19.40 -12.17
CA GLU A 207 11.17 -18.52 -13.31
C GLU A 207 12.58 -18.72 -13.90
N ILE A 208 13.61 -18.83 -13.05
CA ILE A 208 14.99 -19.14 -13.47
C ILE A 208 15.06 -20.48 -14.20
N GLN A 209 14.42 -21.52 -13.66
CA GLN A 209 14.37 -22.84 -14.29
C GLN A 209 13.60 -22.80 -15.63
N SER A 210 12.49 -22.06 -15.69
CA SER A 210 11.67 -21.94 -16.90
C SER A 210 12.44 -21.28 -18.05
N TYR A 211 13.24 -20.26 -17.74
CA TYR A 211 14.11 -19.61 -18.72
C TYR A 211 15.44 -20.35 -18.94
N LYS A 212 15.71 -21.42 -18.19
CA LYS A 212 16.99 -22.16 -18.17
C LYS A 212 18.18 -21.28 -17.86
N HIS A 213 17.97 -20.23 -17.07
CA HIS A 213 19.05 -19.33 -16.70
C HIS A 213 19.98 -19.95 -15.64
N ASN A 214 19.55 -21.03 -14.99
CA ASN A 214 20.41 -21.86 -14.14
C ASN A 214 21.50 -22.62 -14.94
N GLU A 215 21.38 -22.73 -16.27
CA GLU A 215 22.40 -23.34 -17.13
C GLU A 215 23.48 -22.33 -17.59
N LEU A 216 23.31 -21.03 -17.28
CA LEU A 216 24.28 -20.00 -17.67
C LEU A 216 25.51 -20.02 -16.75
N GLU A 217 26.69 -19.75 -17.30
CA GLU A 217 27.95 -19.70 -16.52
C GLU A 217 27.93 -18.64 -15.42
N ILE A 218 27.13 -17.58 -15.59
CA ILE A 218 26.98 -16.49 -14.62
C ILE A 218 26.07 -16.85 -13.43
N PHE A 219 25.36 -17.98 -13.48
CA PHE A 219 24.48 -18.41 -12.39
C PHE A 219 25.32 -18.90 -11.20
N GLY A 220 25.05 -18.36 -10.00
CA GLY A 220 25.82 -18.66 -8.79
C GLY A 220 27.22 -18.02 -8.76
N SER A 221 27.54 -17.13 -9.69
CA SER A 221 28.84 -16.44 -9.78
C SER A 221 29.17 -15.56 -8.57
N GLY A 222 28.16 -15.22 -7.77
CA GLY A 222 28.25 -14.44 -6.55
C GLY A 222 27.89 -15.20 -5.27
N SER A 223 27.96 -16.52 -5.29
CA SER A 223 27.56 -17.39 -4.16
C SER A 223 28.43 -17.24 -2.90
N ASP A 224 29.59 -16.59 -3.00
CA ASP A 224 30.47 -16.28 -1.86
C ASP A 224 29.95 -15.10 -1.01
N GLU A 225 28.93 -14.38 -1.48
CA GLU A 225 28.37 -13.19 -0.83
C GLU A 225 26.89 -13.38 -0.51
N GLU A 226 26.43 -12.75 0.57
CA GLU A 226 25.05 -12.85 1.01
C GLU A 226 24.08 -12.02 0.15
N GLU A 227 22.82 -12.45 0.10
CA GLU A 227 21.73 -11.73 -0.58
C GLU A 227 21.63 -10.26 -0.14
N LYS A 228 21.85 -9.97 1.15
CA LYS A 228 21.85 -8.60 1.69
C LYS A 228 22.94 -7.74 1.05
N THR A 229 24.14 -8.28 0.86
CA THR A 229 25.25 -7.59 0.21
C THR A 229 24.91 -7.23 -1.23
N TRP A 230 24.34 -8.17 -1.99
CA TRP A 230 23.92 -7.92 -3.38
C TRP A 230 22.83 -6.86 -3.49
N ASN A 231 21.84 -6.90 -2.58
CA ASN A 231 20.83 -5.85 -2.49
C ASN A 231 21.45 -4.47 -2.20
N ALA A 232 22.41 -4.39 -1.26
CA ALA A 232 23.11 -3.15 -0.95
C ALA A 232 23.93 -2.61 -2.13
N VAL A 233 24.60 -3.49 -2.90
CA VAL A 233 25.33 -3.14 -4.12
C VAL A 233 24.38 -2.55 -5.17
N ILE A 234 23.28 -3.25 -5.49
CA ILE A 234 22.30 -2.79 -6.49
C ILE A 234 21.71 -1.45 -6.07
N ARG A 235 21.32 -1.29 -4.80
CA ARG A 235 20.75 -0.05 -4.25
C ARG A 235 21.73 1.13 -4.41
N GLN A 236 22.99 0.93 -4.04
CA GLN A 236 24.01 1.98 -4.15
C GLN A 236 24.44 2.23 -5.60
N ALA A 237 24.35 1.24 -6.48
CA ALA A 237 24.58 1.39 -7.91
C ALA A 237 23.49 2.22 -8.60
N LEU A 238 22.22 2.08 -8.19
CA LEU A 238 21.11 2.93 -8.62
C LEU A 238 21.34 4.39 -8.19
N ILE A 239 21.67 4.62 -6.91
CA ILE A 239 21.93 5.97 -6.38
C ILE A 239 23.17 6.61 -7.03
N ALA A 240 24.20 5.82 -7.32
CA ALA A 240 25.39 6.29 -8.02
C ALA A 240 25.18 6.45 -9.54
N GLY A 241 24.01 6.07 -10.06
CA GLY A 241 23.65 6.22 -11.46
C GLY A 241 24.34 5.23 -12.41
N TYR A 242 24.85 4.09 -11.93
CA TYR A 242 25.35 2.99 -12.78
C TYR A 242 24.20 2.13 -13.33
N LEU A 243 23.14 2.01 -12.54
CA LEU A 243 21.88 1.36 -12.90
C LEU A 243 20.76 2.39 -12.87
N ALA A 244 19.69 2.11 -13.61
CA ALA A 244 18.41 2.81 -13.52
C ALA A 244 17.27 1.78 -13.46
N LYS A 245 16.16 2.17 -12.82
CA LYS A 245 14.91 1.41 -12.91
C LYS A 245 14.10 1.93 -14.09
N ASP A 246 13.58 1.01 -14.89
CA ASP A 246 12.60 1.31 -15.92
C ASP A 246 11.24 1.58 -15.27
N ILE A 247 10.73 2.80 -15.45
CA ILE A 247 9.47 3.27 -14.86
C ILE A 247 8.28 2.73 -15.65
N GLU A 248 8.42 2.55 -16.96
CA GLU A 248 7.36 2.07 -17.85
C GLU A 248 7.16 0.56 -17.73
N ASN A 249 8.25 -0.19 -17.52
CA ASN A 249 8.23 -1.65 -17.42
C ASN A 249 8.32 -2.19 -15.98
N TYR A 250 7.69 -1.55 -15.00
CA TYR A 250 7.58 -2.05 -13.61
C TYR A 250 8.93 -2.47 -12.95
N GLY A 251 9.93 -1.60 -13.00
CA GLY A 251 11.13 -1.72 -12.16
C GLY A 251 12.22 -2.68 -12.67
N LEU A 252 12.26 -2.95 -13.98
CA LEU A 252 13.39 -3.64 -14.61
C LEU A 252 14.68 -2.84 -14.42
N LEU A 253 15.79 -3.55 -14.22
CA LEU A 253 17.11 -2.92 -14.12
C LEU A 253 17.71 -2.68 -15.50
N LYS A 254 18.08 -1.43 -15.76
CA LYS A 254 18.75 -0.94 -16.97
C LYS A 254 20.16 -0.46 -16.64
N ILE A 255 21.11 -0.67 -17.55
CA ILE A 255 22.47 -0.16 -17.41
C ILE A 255 22.53 1.22 -18.04
N THR A 256 22.92 2.22 -17.24
CA THR A 256 23.07 3.60 -17.73
C THR A 256 24.33 3.73 -18.59
N GLU A 257 24.51 4.88 -19.25
CA GLU A 257 25.78 5.18 -19.95
C GLU A 257 26.98 5.12 -19.00
N LYS A 258 26.82 5.60 -17.76
CA LYS A 258 27.86 5.49 -16.71
C LYS A 258 28.16 4.04 -16.34
N GLY A 259 27.14 3.17 -16.28
CA GLY A 259 27.31 1.73 -16.10
C GLY A 259 28.10 1.08 -17.25
N LYS A 260 27.80 1.46 -18.50
CA LYS A 260 28.53 0.97 -19.68
C LYS A 260 29.99 1.44 -19.69
N GLU A 261 30.25 2.68 -19.26
CA GLU A 261 31.62 3.19 -19.08
C GLU A 261 32.38 2.42 -18.00
N PHE A 262 31.71 2.10 -16.89
CA PHE A 262 32.27 1.29 -15.82
C PHE A 262 32.66 -0.12 -16.30
N ILE A 263 31.80 -0.79 -17.09
CA ILE A 263 32.12 -2.11 -17.66
C ILE A 263 33.40 -2.05 -18.52
N LYS A 264 33.56 -1.00 -19.32
CA LYS A 264 34.76 -0.82 -20.18
C LYS A 264 36.01 -0.49 -19.38
N LYS A 265 35.86 0.30 -18.30
CA LYS A 265 36.96 0.76 -17.46
C LYS A 265 36.49 0.83 -15.99
N PRO A 266 36.58 -0.30 -15.26
CA PRO A 266 36.15 -0.34 -13.87
C PRO A 266 36.93 0.65 -13.01
N VAL A 267 36.21 1.45 -12.22
CA VAL A 267 36.76 2.42 -11.28
C VAL A 267 36.42 1.99 -9.84
N SER A 268 37.08 2.56 -8.84
CA SER A 268 36.75 2.26 -7.43
C SER A 268 35.27 2.57 -7.16
N PHE A 269 34.58 1.61 -6.53
CA PHE A 269 33.19 1.74 -6.13
C PHE A 269 33.08 1.19 -4.72
N LYS A 270 32.87 2.07 -3.75
CA LYS A 270 32.80 1.69 -2.35
C LYS A 270 31.36 1.76 -1.85
N ILE A 271 30.95 0.73 -1.14
CA ILE A 271 29.63 0.63 -0.53
C ILE A 271 29.73 0.64 0.99
N THR A 272 28.64 1.04 1.64
CA THR A 272 28.42 0.73 3.06
C THR A 272 27.50 -0.47 3.19
N GLU A 273 27.81 -1.39 4.09
CA GLU A 273 26.89 -2.46 4.50
C GLU A 273 25.63 -1.86 5.14
N ASP A 274 24.49 -2.54 4.98
CA ASP A 274 23.22 -2.11 5.58
C ASP A 274 23.28 -2.22 7.13
N ASN A 275 22.32 -1.61 7.81
CA ASN A 275 22.15 -1.69 9.26
C ASN A 275 21.55 -3.04 9.65
N GLU A 276 22.20 -3.72 10.58
CA GLU A 276 21.62 -4.87 11.25
C GLU A 276 20.75 -4.35 12.39
N PHE A 277 19.44 -4.53 12.24
CA PHE A 277 18.49 -4.41 13.32
C PHE A 277 18.20 -5.86 13.73
N ASP A 278 18.99 -6.39 14.66
CA ASP A 278 18.81 -7.77 15.16
C ASP A 278 17.36 -7.98 15.63
N GLU A 279 16.81 -9.18 15.37
CA GLU A 279 15.54 -9.62 15.96
C GLU A 279 15.63 -9.87 17.48
N GLU A 280 16.83 -9.77 18.06
CA GLU A 280 17.09 -9.98 19.48
C GLU A 280 16.72 -8.74 20.30
N GLU A 281 15.46 -8.67 20.73
CA GLU A 281 15.21 -8.17 22.08
C GLU A 281 15.19 -9.37 23.03
N GLU A 282 16.11 -9.37 24.01
CA GLU A 282 16.01 -10.20 25.20
C GLU A 282 14.57 -10.14 25.71
N GLU A 283 13.94 -11.31 25.89
CA GLU A 283 12.65 -11.43 26.56
C GLU A 283 12.77 -10.88 27.98
N VAL A 284 12.52 -9.59 28.15
CA VAL A 284 12.17 -9.04 29.46
C VAL A 284 10.82 -9.68 29.79
N PRO A 285 10.68 -10.44 30.89
CA PRO A 285 9.42 -11.06 31.24
C PRO A 285 8.46 -9.99 31.74
N VAL A 286 7.89 -9.23 30.82
CA VAL A 286 6.73 -8.39 31.06
C VAL A 286 5.55 -9.36 31.17
N ARG A 287 5.13 -9.62 32.40
CA ARG A 287 3.84 -10.24 32.68
C ARG A 287 2.74 -9.37 32.05
N GLY A 288 2.33 -9.71 30.84
CA GLY A 288 1.31 -8.99 30.08
C GLY A 288 1.56 -9.12 28.59
N GLY A 289 1.03 -10.19 28.00
CA GLY A 289 1.24 -10.68 26.64
C GLY A 289 1.39 -9.62 25.54
N ALA A 290 2.54 -9.68 24.86
CA ALA A 290 2.77 -9.13 23.54
C ALA A 290 3.54 -10.18 22.70
N ALA A 291 2.80 -11.13 22.13
CA ALA A 291 3.22 -11.93 20.99
C ALA A 291 2.09 -11.84 19.95
N CYS A 292 2.33 -11.22 18.80
CA CYS A 292 1.35 -11.13 17.73
C CYS A 292 1.22 -12.46 16.98
N ALA A 293 0.00 -13.00 16.76
CA ALA A 293 -0.34 -13.83 15.58
C ALA A 293 -1.79 -14.35 15.54
N VAL A 294 -2.48 -14.50 16.66
CA VAL A 294 -3.86 -15.01 16.75
C VAL A 294 -4.49 -14.33 17.96
N ASP A 295 -5.72 -13.83 17.89
CA ASP A 295 -6.42 -13.36 19.09
C ASP A 295 -6.67 -14.55 20.03
N PRO A 296 -5.90 -14.69 21.12
CA PRO A 296 -5.93 -15.89 21.93
C PRO A 296 -7.25 -16.00 22.71
N ALA A 297 -7.88 -14.86 23.01
CA ALA A 297 -9.17 -14.81 23.68
C ALA A 297 -10.27 -15.31 22.72
N LEU A 298 -10.34 -14.74 21.51
CA LEU A 298 -11.32 -15.16 20.51
C LEU A 298 -11.12 -16.62 20.09
N PHE A 299 -9.87 -17.05 19.90
CA PHE A 299 -9.56 -18.44 19.57
C PHE A 299 -10.02 -19.42 20.65
N SER A 300 -9.78 -19.10 21.93
CA SER A 300 -10.28 -19.91 23.05
C SER A 300 -11.81 -19.95 23.09
N MET A 301 -12.47 -18.81 22.90
CA MET A 301 -13.94 -18.73 22.85
C MET A 301 -14.53 -19.55 21.70
N MET A 302 -13.89 -19.53 20.53
CA MET A 302 -14.29 -20.33 19.37
C MET A 302 -14.03 -21.83 19.57
N LYS A 303 -12.94 -22.22 20.26
CA LYS A 303 -12.71 -23.62 20.66
C LYS A 303 -13.80 -24.13 21.59
N ASP A 304 -14.22 -23.31 22.55
CA ASP A 304 -15.33 -23.64 23.46
C ASP A 304 -16.67 -23.71 22.73
N LEU A 305 -16.94 -22.77 21.83
CA LEU A 305 -18.14 -22.79 20.99
C LEU A 305 -18.18 -24.05 20.11
N ARG A 306 -17.07 -24.40 19.47
CA ARG A 306 -16.93 -25.64 18.67
C ARG A 306 -17.23 -26.88 19.52
N LYS A 307 -16.73 -26.95 20.75
CA LYS A 307 -16.96 -28.07 21.68
C LYS A 307 -18.42 -28.15 22.16
N LYS A 308 -19.10 -27.01 22.33
CA LYS A 308 -20.53 -26.96 22.66
C LYS A 308 -21.38 -27.42 21.48
N LEU A 309 -21.06 -26.97 20.26
CA LEU A 309 -21.74 -27.36 19.03
C LEU A 309 -21.55 -28.85 18.70
N SER A 310 -20.33 -29.37 18.89
CA SER A 310 -20.02 -30.78 18.63
C SER A 310 -20.86 -31.72 19.49
N LYS A 311 -21.07 -31.37 20.77
CA LYS A 311 -21.95 -32.13 21.69
C LYS A 311 -23.43 -32.02 21.30
N ARG A 312 -23.88 -30.84 20.86
CA ARG A 312 -25.28 -30.59 20.50
C ARG A 312 -25.69 -31.31 19.22
N LEU A 313 -24.77 -31.41 18.26
CA LEU A 313 -25.00 -31.99 16.94
C LEU A 313 -24.49 -33.43 16.82
N GLU A 314 -23.97 -34.00 17.92
CA GLU A 314 -23.41 -35.36 17.99
C GLU A 314 -22.35 -35.66 16.92
N VAL A 315 -21.50 -34.68 16.60
CA VAL A 315 -20.41 -34.81 15.63
C VAL A 315 -19.05 -34.49 16.26
N PRO A 316 -17.93 -35.07 15.80
CA PRO A 316 -16.60 -34.72 16.30
C PRO A 316 -16.25 -33.23 16.07
N PRO A 317 -15.55 -32.55 17.01
CA PRO A 317 -15.25 -31.11 16.90
C PRO A 317 -14.59 -30.66 15.60
N PHE A 318 -13.65 -31.45 15.09
CA PHE A 318 -12.90 -31.13 13.86
C PHE A 318 -13.75 -31.15 12.58
N VAL A 319 -14.95 -31.77 12.63
CA VAL A 319 -15.91 -31.79 11.50
C VAL A 319 -16.54 -30.40 11.29
N ILE A 320 -16.66 -29.62 12.36
CA ILE A 320 -17.22 -28.26 12.34
C ILE A 320 -16.20 -27.31 11.70
N PHE A 321 -15.09 -27.04 12.39
CA PHE A 321 -13.95 -26.27 11.89
C PHE A 321 -12.66 -26.86 12.43
N GLN A 322 -11.62 -26.95 11.59
CA GLN A 322 -10.29 -27.38 12.00
C GLN A 322 -9.55 -26.23 12.71
N ASP A 323 -8.53 -26.54 13.50
CA ASP A 323 -7.76 -25.53 14.24
C ASP A 323 -7.18 -24.43 13.31
N PRO A 324 -6.62 -24.73 12.12
CA PRO A 324 -6.17 -23.69 11.18
C PRO A 324 -7.27 -22.73 10.73
N SER A 325 -8.50 -23.22 10.54
CA SER A 325 -9.65 -22.37 10.19
C SER A 325 -10.05 -21.46 11.36
N LEU A 326 -9.96 -21.94 12.60
CA LEU A 326 -10.24 -21.12 13.79
C LEU A 326 -9.15 -20.07 14.04
N GLU A 327 -7.89 -20.41 13.79
CA GLU A 327 -6.77 -19.47 13.85
C GLU A 327 -6.93 -18.37 12.81
N ALA A 328 -7.30 -18.73 11.57
CA ALA A 328 -7.61 -17.77 10.52
C ALA A 328 -8.79 -16.86 10.90
N MET A 329 -9.90 -17.40 11.44
CA MET A 329 -11.02 -16.59 11.94
C MET A 329 -10.63 -15.64 13.07
N ALA A 330 -9.75 -16.08 13.98
CA ALA A 330 -9.24 -15.27 15.08
C ALA A 330 -8.20 -14.22 14.63
N THR A 331 -7.86 -14.22 13.34
CA THR A 331 -6.95 -13.27 12.71
C THR A 331 -7.69 -12.27 11.83
N THR A 332 -8.67 -12.74 11.04
CA THR A 332 -9.38 -11.92 10.05
C THR A 332 -10.75 -11.42 10.51
N TYR A 333 -11.26 -11.94 11.63
CA TYR A 333 -12.52 -11.51 12.26
C TYR A 333 -13.72 -11.46 11.29
N PRO A 334 -14.10 -12.57 10.62
CA PRO A 334 -15.26 -12.58 9.74
C PRO A 334 -16.56 -12.38 10.53
N VAL A 335 -17.34 -11.36 10.17
CA VAL A 335 -18.66 -11.02 10.77
C VAL A 335 -19.81 -11.19 9.79
N THR A 336 -19.55 -11.58 8.54
CA THR A 336 -20.55 -11.96 7.56
C THR A 336 -20.36 -13.39 7.08
N LEU A 337 -21.41 -13.95 6.48
CA LEU A 337 -21.38 -15.32 5.96
C LEU A 337 -20.55 -15.46 4.69
N GLU A 338 -20.34 -14.36 3.97
CA GLU A 338 -19.48 -14.26 2.79
C GLU A 338 -18.01 -14.28 3.20
N GLU A 339 -17.62 -13.42 4.14
CA GLU A 339 -16.26 -13.37 4.68
C GLU A 339 -15.85 -14.70 5.32
N LEU A 340 -16.79 -15.36 6.02
CA LEU A 340 -16.53 -16.66 6.64
C LEU A 340 -16.25 -17.75 5.58
N GLN A 341 -16.84 -17.66 4.38
CA GLN A 341 -16.57 -18.61 3.28
C GLN A 341 -15.18 -18.41 2.66
N ASN A 342 -14.62 -17.22 2.77
CA ASN A 342 -13.27 -16.92 2.29
C ASN A 342 -12.17 -17.44 3.24
N ILE A 343 -12.54 -17.99 4.40
CA ILE A 343 -11.60 -18.60 5.34
C ILE A 343 -11.12 -19.97 4.84
N PRO A 344 -9.79 -20.23 4.82
CA PRO A 344 -9.25 -21.53 4.46
C PRO A 344 -9.87 -22.69 5.26
N GLY A 345 -10.43 -23.67 4.55
CA GLY A 345 -11.11 -24.83 5.14
C GLY A 345 -12.61 -24.65 5.44
N VAL A 346 -13.19 -23.51 5.09
CA VAL A 346 -14.60 -23.17 5.29
C VAL A 346 -15.35 -23.06 3.97
N GLY A 347 -15.83 -24.19 3.43
CA GLY A 347 -16.70 -24.17 2.25
C GLY A 347 -18.13 -23.66 2.55
N ALA A 348 -18.86 -23.22 1.51
CA ALA A 348 -20.23 -22.72 1.59
C ALA A 348 -21.19 -23.58 2.44
N GLY A 349 -21.09 -24.92 2.34
CA GLY A 349 -21.90 -25.84 3.13
C GLY A 349 -21.61 -25.78 4.64
N LYS A 350 -20.34 -25.62 5.05
CA LYS A 350 -19.95 -25.49 6.47
C LYS A 350 -20.29 -24.10 7.01
N ALA A 351 -20.06 -23.05 6.23
CA ALA A 351 -20.46 -21.69 6.59
C ALA A 351 -21.97 -21.59 6.86
N LYS A 352 -22.80 -22.18 5.97
CA LYS A 352 -24.26 -22.20 6.14
C LYS A 352 -24.72 -23.03 7.33
N ARG A 353 -24.08 -24.18 7.59
CA ARG A 353 -24.51 -25.13 8.63
C ARG A 353 -24.02 -24.77 10.03
N TYR A 354 -22.83 -24.18 10.15
CA TYR A 354 -22.17 -23.94 11.45
C TYR A 354 -21.77 -22.49 11.69
N GLY A 355 -21.71 -21.66 10.64
CA GLY A 355 -21.09 -20.34 10.69
C GLY A 355 -21.84 -19.28 11.50
N LYS A 356 -23.18 -19.35 11.59
CA LYS A 356 -24.00 -18.31 12.23
C LYS A 356 -23.60 -18.01 13.67
N GLU A 357 -23.42 -19.06 14.50
CA GLU A 357 -23.03 -18.89 15.91
C GLU A 357 -21.59 -18.39 16.07
N PHE A 358 -20.69 -18.73 15.12
CA PHE A 358 -19.31 -18.23 15.12
C PHE A 358 -19.26 -16.76 14.72
N ILE A 359 -20.00 -16.37 13.67
CA ILE A 359 -20.13 -14.98 13.22
C ILE A 359 -20.68 -14.12 14.36
N GLU A 360 -21.73 -14.55 15.07
CA GLU A 360 -22.29 -13.78 16.18
C GLU A 360 -21.30 -13.64 17.33
N LEU A 361 -20.54 -14.70 17.66
CA LEU A 361 -19.47 -14.65 18.66
C LEU A 361 -18.34 -13.70 18.25
N ILE A 362 -17.88 -13.78 17.00
CA ILE A 362 -16.81 -12.94 16.45
C ILE A 362 -17.28 -11.49 16.40
N LYS A 363 -18.50 -11.23 15.91
CA LYS A 363 -19.11 -9.90 15.84
C LYS A 363 -19.22 -9.27 17.22
N ARG A 364 -19.73 -10.00 18.21
CA ARG A 364 -19.79 -9.52 19.59
C ARG A 364 -18.39 -9.23 20.15
N HIS A 365 -17.42 -10.11 19.91
CA HIS A 365 -16.04 -9.91 20.35
C HIS A 365 -15.40 -8.68 19.69
N VAL A 366 -15.66 -8.46 18.40
CA VAL A 366 -15.24 -7.28 17.65
C VAL A 366 -15.87 -6.01 18.21
N GLU A 367 -17.17 -6.03 18.49
CA GLU A 367 -17.91 -4.88 19.05
C GLU A 367 -17.48 -4.57 20.50
N GLU A 368 -17.34 -5.58 21.35
CA GLU A 368 -16.97 -5.43 22.77
C GLU A 368 -15.50 -5.00 22.98
N ASN A 369 -14.61 -5.38 22.06
CA ASN A 369 -13.18 -5.07 22.14
C ASN A 369 -12.73 -4.05 21.09
N GLU A 370 -13.68 -3.42 20.39
CA GLU A 370 -13.48 -2.38 19.37
C GLU A 370 -12.40 -2.74 18.34
N ILE A 371 -12.45 -3.97 17.83
CA ILE A 371 -11.43 -4.53 16.95
C ILE A 371 -11.60 -3.98 15.53
N GLU A 372 -10.61 -3.26 15.00
CA GLU A 372 -10.56 -2.91 13.58
C GLU A 372 -10.29 -4.15 12.73
N ARG A 373 -11.23 -4.47 11.82
CA ARG A 373 -11.12 -5.66 10.98
C ARG A 373 -10.34 -5.33 9.70
N PRO A 374 -9.57 -6.29 9.14
CA PRO A 374 -8.87 -6.08 7.87
C PRO A 374 -9.79 -5.66 6.70
N GLU A 375 -11.04 -6.17 6.68
CA GLU A 375 -12.08 -5.80 5.71
C GLU A 375 -12.54 -4.34 5.81
N ASP A 376 -12.48 -3.74 7.01
CA ASP A 376 -12.88 -2.34 7.26
C ASP A 376 -11.83 -1.34 6.74
N LEU A 377 -10.64 -1.81 6.37
CA LEU A 377 -9.51 -1.02 5.89
C LEU A 377 -9.51 -0.85 4.35
N ARG A 378 -10.64 -1.05 3.66
CA ARG A 378 -10.76 -0.81 2.21
C ARG A 378 -10.16 0.57 1.85
N VAL A 379 -8.98 0.50 1.25
CA VAL A 379 -8.16 1.62 0.82
C VAL A 379 -8.88 2.24 -0.37
N ARG A 380 -9.27 3.52 -0.26
CA ARG A 380 -9.49 4.35 -1.45
C ARG A 380 -8.19 4.39 -2.23
N THR A 381 -8.27 3.98 -3.49
CA THR A 381 -7.16 3.85 -4.42
C THR A 381 -6.44 5.19 -4.66
N VAL A 382 -5.14 5.04 -4.92
CA VAL A 382 -4.02 5.99 -5.03
C VAL A 382 -4.32 7.41 -5.57
N ALA A 383 -3.70 8.39 -4.92
CA ALA A 383 -3.85 9.84 -5.10
C ALA A 383 -3.45 10.44 -6.47
N ASN A 384 -3.03 9.63 -7.45
CA ASN A 384 -2.77 10.14 -8.80
C ASN A 384 -4.04 10.18 -9.67
N LYS A 385 -5.02 9.29 -9.43
CA LYS A 385 -6.36 9.42 -10.04
C LYS A 385 -7.13 10.62 -9.50
N SER A 386 -6.84 11.10 -8.28
CA SER A 386 -7.55 12.25 -7.69
C SER A 386 -7.32 13.55 -8.45
N LYS A 387 -6.10 13.81 -8.96
CA LYS A 387 -5.82 15.00 -9.76
C LYS A 387 -6.47 14.92 -11.14
N LEU A 388 -6.41 13.76 -11.78
CA LEU A 388 -7.06 13.53 -13.07
C LEU A 388 -8.58 13.66 -12.95
N LYS A 389 -9.19 13.01 -11.96
CA LYS A 389 -10.64 13.11 -11.69
C LYS A 389 -11.08 14.53 -11.40
N VAL A 390 -10.33 15.26 -10.56
CA VAL A 390 -10.63 16.68 -10.28
C VAL A 390 -10.47 17.54 -11.55
N SER A 391 -9.47 17.27 -12.40
CA SER A 391 -9.28 17.95 -13.70
C SER A 391 -10.45 17.71 -14.65
N ILE A 392 -10.90 16.45 -14.77
CA ILE A 392 -12.04 16.05 -15.61
C ILE A 392 -13.31 16.74 -15.10
N ILE A 393 -13.64 16.63 -13.81
CA ILE A 393 -14.83 17.25 -13.20
C ILE A 393 -14.85 18.77 -13.44
N GLN A 394 -13.74 19.47 -13.14
CA GLN A 394 -13.66 20.93 -13.30
C GLN A 394 -13.84 21.40 -14.75
N ARG A 395 -13.44 20.57 -15.73
CA ARG A 395 -13.56 20.90 -17.16
C ARG A 395 -14.96 20.59 -17.68
N ILE A 396 -15.58 19.51 -17.21
CA ILE A 396 -16.99 19.21 -17.51
C ILE A 396 -17.90 20.29 -16.91
N ASP A 397 -17.65 20.76 -15.69
CA ASP A 397 -18.37 21.89 -15.08
C ASP A 397 -18.25 23.19 -15.91
N ARG A 398 -17.15 23.35 -16.65
CA ARG A 398 -16.93 24.48 -17.57
C ARG A 398 -17.46 24.22 -18.98
N LYS A 399 -18.12 23.08 -19.20
CA LYS A 399 -18.68 22.64 -20.49
C LYS A 399 -17.64 22.54 -21.61
N VAL A 400 -16.43 22.09 -21.27
CA VAL A 400 -15.39 21.76 -22.27
C VAL A 400 -15.76 20.45 -22.96
N ALA A 401 -15.59 20.35 -24.28
CA ALA A 401 -15.92 19.14 -25.04
C ALA A 401 -15.06 17.95 -24.59
N LEU A 402 -15.65 16.74 -24.54
CA LEU A 402 -15.00 15.57 -23.93
C LEU A 402 -13.75 15.13 -24.69
N ASP A 403 -13.74 15.26 -26.02
CA ASP A 403 -12.58 15.04 -26.88
C ASP A 403 -11.39 15.96 -26.53
N GLU A 404 -11.66 17.24 -26.24
CA GLU A 404 -10.63 18.19 -25.80
C GLU A 404 -10.11 17.86 -24.39
N ILE A 405 -10.97 17.33 -23.52
CA ILE A 405 -10.58 16.84 -22.19
C ILE A 405 -9.65 15.63 -22.33
N ALA A 406 -9.94 14.68 -23.22
CA ALA A 406 -9.09 13.51 -23.48
C ALA A 406 -7.70 13.95 -23.96
N MET A 407 -7.64 14.81 -24.99
CA MET A 407 -6.38 15.32 -25.55
C MET A 407 -5.55 16.08 -24.52
N THR A 408 -6.17 16.95 -23.71
CA THR A 408 -5.42 17.76 -22.73
C THR A 408 -4.81 16.92 -21.61
N ASN A 409 -5.44 15.78 -21.29
CA ASN A 409 -4.95 14.87 -20.26
C ASN A 409 -4.11 13.72 -20.85
N GLY A 410 -3.87 13.69 -22.16
CA GLY A 410 -3.08 12.66 -22.83
C GLY A 410 -3.73 11.27 -22.79
N LEU A 411 -5.06 11.22 -22.83
CA LEU A 411 -5.86 9.99 -22.80
C LEU A 411 -6.47 9.70 -24.16
N GLU A 412 -6.63 8.42 -24.48
CA GLU A 412 -7.55 7.98 -25.53
C GLU A 412 -9.01 8.22 -25.08
N PHE A 413 -9.94 8.36 -26.03
CA PHE A 413 -11.33 8.70 -25.71
C PHE A 413 -12.01 7.63 -24.83
N ASN A 414 -11.76 6.35 -25.11
CA ASN A 414 -12.26 5.24 -24.28
C ASN A 414 -11.69 5.26 -22.86
N GLU A 415 -10.42 5.65 -22.69
CA GLU A 415 -9.82 5.80 -21.35
C GLU A 415 -10.44 6.97 -20.58
N LEU A 416 -10.84 8.05 -21.28
CA LEU A 416 -11.59 9.14 -20.65
C LEU A 416 -12.99 8.66 -20.21
N LEU A 417 -13.69 7.88 -21.04
CA LEU A 417 -15.01 7.33 -20.69
C LEU A 417 -14.91 6.43 -19.44
N ASP A 418 -13.89 5.58 -19.34
CA ASP A 418 -13.64 4.75 -18.16
C ASP A 418 -13.48 5.60 -16.88
N GLU A 419 -12.74 6.71 -16.97
CA GLU A 419 -12.54 7.61 -15.84
C GLU A 419 -13.81 8.39 -15.46
N ILE A 420 -14.62 8.82 -16.45
CA ILE A 420 -15.90 9.49 -16.21
C ILE A 420 -16.90 8.54 -15.55
N GLU A 421 -17.04 7.31 -16.05
CA GLU A 421 -17.85 6.25 -15.43
C GLU A 421 -17.40 6.02 -13.98
N ALA A 422 -16.09 5.89 -13.75
CA ALA A 422 -15.54 5.72 -12.40
C ALA A 422 -15.76 6.95 -11.49
N ILE A 423 -16.02 8.14 -12.02
CA ILE A 423 -16.43 9.31 -11.23
C ILE A 423 -17.92 9.23 -10.88
N VAL A 424 -18.77 8.86 -11.84
CA VAL A 424 -20.22 8.70 -11.61
C VAL A 424 -20.50 7.57 -10.62
N TYR A 425 -19.86 6.40 -10.77
CA TYR A 425 -19.95 5.30 -9.80
C TYR A 425 -19.46 5.66 -8.40
N SER A 426 -18.61 6.68 -8.27
CA SER A 426 -18.18 7.19 -6.97
C SER A 426 -19.19 8.11 -6.30
N GLY A 427 -20.36 8.33 -6.94
CA GLY A 427 -21.46 9.16 -6.44
C GLY A 427 -21.30 10.65 -6.75
N THR A 428 -20.44 11.02 -7.70
CA THR A 428 -20.29 12.44 -8.11
C THR A 428 -21.19 12.73 -9.31
N ARG A 429 -22.08 13.72 -9.16
CA ARG A 429 -22.97 14.16 -10.24
C ARG A 429 -22.20 14.96 -11.28
N ILE A 430 -22.30 14.54 -12.54
CA ILE A 430 -21.72 15.18 -13.71
C ILE A 430 -22.84 15.48 -14.71
N ASN A 431 -22.81 16.65 -15.37
CA ASN A 431 -23.69 16.96 -16.49
C ASN A 431 -22.88 16.95 -17.78
N ILE A 432 -23.19 16.02 -18.69
CA ILE A 432 -22.59 15.94 -20.05
C ILE A 432 -23.63 16.23 -21.15
N ASP A 433 -24.80 16.77 -20.81
CA ASP A 433 -25.90 17.03 -21.77
C ASP A 433 -25.45 17.94 -22.91
N TYR A 434 -24.58 18.90 -22.61
CA TYR A 434 -24.04 19.83 -23.60
C TYR A 434 -23.22 19.14 -24.69
N PHE A 435 -22.61 17.99 -24.38
CA PHE A 435 -21.83 17.20 -25.31
C PHE A 435 -22.73 16.20 -26.04
N LEU A 436 -23.60 15.50 -25.30
CA LEU A 436 -24.58 14.57 -25.86
C LEU A 436 -25.44 15.21 -26.95
N ASN A 437 -25.98 16.40 -26.68
CA ASN A 437 -26.83 17.12 -27.64
C ASN A 437 -26.07 17.65 -28.88
N ASP A 438 -24.74 17.62 -28.86
CA ASP A 438 -23.88 18.06 -29.98
C ASP A 438 -23.42 16.87 -30.85
N VAL A 439 -23.38 15.66 -30.27
CA VAL A 439 -22.83 14.46 -30.93
C VAL A 439 -23.88 13.39 -31.24
N MET A 440 -25.09 13.48 -30.68
CA MET A 440 -26.19 12.52 -30.88
C MET A 440 -27.54 13.22 -31.05
N ASP A 441 -28.43 12.59 -31.82
CA ASP A 441 -29.82 13.03 -31.97
C ASP A 441 -30.63 12.75 -30.69
N GLU A 442 -31.61 13.60 -30.37
CA GLU A 442 -32.45 13.46 -29.15
C GLU A 442 -33.16 12.10 -29.09
N ASP A 443 -33.64 11.59 -30.23
CA ASP A 443 -34.31 10.28 -30.30
C ASP A 443 -33.36 9.12 -29.90
N HIS A 444 -32.07 9.20 -30.26
CA HIS A 444 -31.06 8.20 -29.89
C HIS A 444 -30.74 8.23 -28.40
N ILE A 445 -30.69 9.43 -27.81
CA ILE A 445 -30.44 9.60 -26.37
C ILE A 445 -31.61 9.02 -25.59
N ASP A 446 -32.84 9.34 -25.98
CA ASP A 446 -34.05 8.88 -25.29
C ASP A 446 -34.22 7.35 -25.38
N ASP A 447 -33.94 6.75 -26.53
CA ASP A 447 -34.03 5.30 -26.73
C ASP A 447 -33.07 4.52 -25.82
N ILE A 448 -31.80 4.93 -25.75
CA ILE A 448 -30.80 4.29 -24.88
C ILE A 448 -31.12 4.57 -23.40
N TYR A 449 -31.62 5.76 -23.08
CA TYR A 449 -31.96 6.14 -21.71
C TYR A 449 -33.15 5.33 -21.17
N GLU A 450 -34.21 5.12 -21.97
CA GLU A 450 -35.35 4.28 -21.59
C GLU A 450 -34.94 2.81 -21.44
N TYR A 451 -34.01 2.29 -22.26
CA TYR A 451 -33.47 0.95 -22.06
C TYR A 451 -32.88 0.76 -20.64
N PHE A 452 -32.00 1.65 -20.20
CA PHE A 452 -31.40 1.53 -18.86
C PHE A 452 -32.40 1.74 -17.72
N LYS A 453 -33.49 2.47 -17.97
CA LYS A 453 -34.57 2.69 -17.00
C LYS A 453 -35.42 1.45 -16.77
N ASP A 454 -35.61 0.63 -17.80
CA ASP A 454 -36.41 -0.60 -17.76
C ASP A 454 -35.56 -1.86 -17.52
N SER A 455 -34.23 -1.78 -17.62
CA SER A 455 -33.31 -2.90 -17.38
C SER A 455 -33.15 -3.24 -15.89
N GLU A 456 -32.93 -4.53 -15.58
CA GLU A 456 -32.60 -5.02 -14.22
C GLU A 456 -31.09 -4.94 -13.91
N THR A 457 -30.26 -4.76 -14.94
CA THR A 457 -28.79 -4.66 -14.84
C THR A 457 -28.28 -3.42 -15.57
N ASP A 458 -27.18 -2.84 -15.09
CA ASP A 458 -26.46 -1.77 -15.79
C ASP A 458 -25.29 -2.32 -16.60
N ASP A 459 -25.27 -3.62 -16.89
CA ASP A 459 -24.15 -4.29 -17.57
C ASP A 459 -24.01 -3.78 -19.02
N LEU A 460 -22.78 -3.48 -19.42
CA LEU A 460 -22.49 -2.89 -20.73
C LEU A 460 -22.54 -3.94 -21.86
N GLU A 461 -22.13 -5.19 -21.60
CA GLU A 461 -22.17 -6.25 -22.61
C GLU A 461 -23.63 -6.63 -22.92
N ASP A 462 -24.47 -6.73 -21.89
CA ASP A 462 -25.92 -6.95 -22.04
C ASP A 462 -26.59 -5.81 -22.85
N ALA A 463 -26.21 -4.55 -22.57
CA ALA A 463 -26.71 -3.39 -23.29
C ALA A 463 -26.29 -3.35 -24.76
N ILE A 464 -25.03 -3.69 -25.04
CA ILE A 464 -24.51 -3.78 -26.42
C ILE A 464 -25.17 -4.93 -27.19
N GLU A 465 -25.52 -6.04 -26.53
CA GLU A 465 -26.20 -7.16 -27.18
C GLU A 465 -27.67 -6.84 -27.51
N GLU A 466 -28.40 -6.18 -26.60
CA GLU A 466 -29.82 -5.82 -26.79
C GLU A 466 -30.03 -4.59 -27.69
N LEU A 467 -29.21 -3.54 -27.53
CA LEU A 467 -29.26 -2.34 -28.38
C LEU A 467 -28.46 -2.52 -29.70
N GLY A 468 -27.76 -3.65 -29.83
CA GLY A 468 -26.80 -3.91 -30.89
C GLY A 468 -27.39 -3.87 -32.30
N GLY A 469 -26.81 -3.00 -33.14
CA GLY A 469 -27.13 -2.87 -34.57
C GLY A 469 -27.44 -1.44 -35.01
N ASP A 470 -28.02 -0.63 -34.12
CA ASP A 470 -28.46 0.75 -34.40
C ASP A 470 -27.62 1.82 -33.67
N TYR A 471 -26.82 1.42 -32.66
CA TYR A 471 -25.99 2.31 -31.83
C TYR A 471 -24.56 1.81 -31.68
N THR A 472 -23.60 2.73 -31.54
CA THR A 472 -22.20 2.42 -31.23
C THR A 472 -21.97 2.24 -29.73
N GLU A 473 -20.91 1.51 -29.37
CA GLU A 473 -20.49 1.34 -27.98
C GLU A 473 -20.27 2.68 -27.27
N GLU A 474 -19.68 3.66 -27.96
CA GLU A 474 -19.42 5.00 -27.40
C GLU A 474 -20.74 5.74 -27.08
N GLU A 475 -21.74 5.67 -27.96
CA GLU A 475 -23.07 6.27 -27.74
C GLU A 475 -23.78 5.63 -26.54
N ILE A 476 -23.76 4.30 -26.44
CA ILE A 476 -24.36 3.55 -25.32
C ILE A 476 -23.70 3.96 -23.99
N ARG A 477 -22.36 4.03 -23.98
CA ARG A 477 -21.60 4.43 -22.77
C ARG A 477 -21.89 5.87 -22.35
N LEU A 478 -21.96 6.82 -23.29
CA LEU A 478 -22.26 8.22 -22.98
C LEU A 478 -23.66 8.40 -22.36
N VAL A 479 -24.68 7.75 -22.90
CA VAL A 479 -26.04 7.83 -22.35
C VAL A 479 -26.14 7.08 -21.01
N ARG A 480 -25.44 5.95 -20.85
CA ARG A 480 -25.30 5.23 -19.57
C ARG A 480 -24.69 6.11 -18.48
N ILE A 481 -23.65 6.88 -18.80
CA ILE A 481 -23.04 7.87 -17.88
C ILE A 481 -24.07 8.92 -17.45
N LYS A 482 -24.86 9.46 -18.38
CA LYS A 482 -25.95 10.40 -18.08
C LYS A 482 -26.99 9.76 -17.15
N PHE A 483 -27.47 8.56 -17.49
CA PHE A 483 -28.46 7.81 -16.72
C PHE A 483 -28.00 7.57 -15.28
N LEU A 484 -26.78 7.03 -15.10
CA LEU A 484 -26.22 6.77 -13.78
C LEU A 484 -25.99 8.05 -12.98
N SER A 485 -25.56 9.14 -13.62
CA SER A 485 -25.38 10.44 -12.96
C SER A 485 -26.70 11.06 -12.47
N GLU A 486 -27.82 10.75 -13.13
CA GLU A 486 -29.15 11.24 -12.78
C GLU A 486 -29.91 10.33 -11.80
N MET A 487 -29.72 9.01 -11.87
CA MET A 487 -30.48 8.01 -11.10
C MET A 487 -29.74 7.47 -9.86
N ALA A 488 -28.40 7.47 -9.84
CA ALA A 488 -27.63 6.90 -8.73
C ALA A 488 -27.46 7.84 -7.51
N ASN A 489 -28.14 9.00 -7.48
CA ASN A 489 -28.14 9.96 -6.36
C ASN A 489 -29.49 10.65 -6.14
#